data_AF-A0A9P0C6K2-F1
#
_entry.id   AF-A0A9P0C6K2-F1
#
_cell.length_a   1.000
_cell.length_b   1.000
_cell.length_c   1.000
_cell.angle_alpha   90.00
_cell.angle_beta   90.00
_cell.angle_gamma   90.00
#
_symmetry.space_group_name_H-M   'P 1'
#
loop_
_entity.id
_entity.type
_entity.pdbx_description
1 polymer ?
#
loop_
_entity_poly.entity_id
_entity_poly.type
_entity_poly.pdbx_seq_one_letter_code
_entity_poly.pdbx_strand_id
1 'polypeptide(L)'
;MESEKYLNIYSEPEPDENNEFNIDNLANNCLMIELDFVPYFLYHTFLLSQNQVVWFLSGSDSKIHAYTEDVSTHTYHETDIAEHFPELVSPSSIVLWIDIWHIHQNTRRLSVIGCEDWSVKISLVEIESNTLLSVWNYDCDGPISRVQLFYLSNYFPPDAEDSSENCETEDEGEKKSKEEGEENINLLVTSTINQSVVFMNVTTSGTSERHFLPYKDSYDAILSSVCADIDLDGEQEIILGAYSQELIAYKYINSRWELIGTRGVSSSVLCMAHLDLSQDGVRELVVVTMRGIHIFQHDPNIVLEKLKASIDFSKIFSAETLM
;
A
#
# COMPACT_ATOMS: atom_id res chain seq x y z
N MET A 1 -24.18 -13.91 -26.87
CA MET A 1 -24.60 -13.93 -25.46
C MET A 1 -23.53 -13.15 -24.73
N GLU A 2 -23.82 -11.91 -24.35
CA GLU A 2 -22.98 -11.22 -23.37
C GLU A 2 -23.12 -12.01 -22.07
N SER A 3 -21.99 -12.34 -21.43
CA SER A 3 -22.07 -12.94 -20.09
C SER A 3 -22.46 -11.84 -19.12
N GLU A 4 -23.53 -12.05 -18.36
CA GLU A 4 -23.86 -11.22 -17.22
C GLU A 4 -22.69 -11.27 -16.21
N LYS A 5 -22.27 -10.11 -15.71
CA LYS A 5 -21.15 -9.96 -14.78
C LYS A 5 -21.68 -9.27 -13.54
N TYR A 6 -21.23 -9.71 -12.37
CA TYR A 6 -21.71 -9.20 -11.09
C TYR A 6 -20.54 -8.92 -10.15
N LEU A 7 -20.62 -7.80 -9.44
CA LEU A 7 -19.86 -7.55 -8.21
C LEU A 7 -20.73 -8.02 -7.04
N ASN A 8 -20.26 -9.05 -6.33
CA ASN A 8 -20.93 -9.58 -5.16
C ASN A 8 -20.24 -9.07 -3.90
N ILE A 9 -20.98 -8.35 -3.07
CA ILE A 9 -20.50 -7.80 -1.79
C ILE A 9 -21.21 -8.56 -0.67
N TYR A 10 -20.42 -9.10 0.25
CA TYR A 10 -20.90 -9.81 1.42
C TYR A 10 -20.62 -8.93 2.65
N SER A 11 -21.67 -8.47 3.31
CA SER A 11 -21.55 -7.67 4.53
C SER A 11 -22.49 -8.21 5.62
N GLU A 12 -22.04 -8.14 6.87
CA GLU A 12 -22.88 -8.37 8.04
C GLU A 12 -22.97 -7.03 8.80
N PRO A 13 -24.18 -6.53 9.11
CA PRO A 13 -24.31 -5.36 9.97
C PRO A 13 -23.65 -5.66 11.32
N GLU A 14 -23.09 -4.63 11.98
CA GLU A 14 -22.40 -4.79 13.27
C GLU A 14 -23.20 -5.73 14.17
N PRO A 15 -22.62 -6.86 14.61
CA PRO A 15 -23.33 -7.78 15.47
C PRO A 15 -23.68 -7.05 16.77
N ASP A 16 -24.92 -7.16 17.23
CA ASP A 16 -25.28 -6.84 18.62
C ASP A 16 -24.21 -7.47 19.55
N GLU A 17 -23.86 -6.84 20.68
CA GLU A 17 -22.76 -7.26 21.58
C GLU A 17 -22.75 -8.76 22.00
N ASN A 18 -23.83 -9.50 21.73
CA ASN A 18 -23.99 -10.93 22.01
C ASN A 18 -24.07 -11.85 20.77
N ASN A 19 -23.98 -11.34 19.54
CA ASN A 19 -24.04 -12.17 18.33
C ASN A 19 -22.63 -12.58 17.88
N GLU A 20 -22.36 -13.88 17.90
CA GLU A 20 -21.20 -14.45 17.24
C GLU A 20 -21.32 -14.28 15.72
N PHE A 21 -20.21 -13.95 15.06
CA PHE A 21 -20.10 -13.88 13.60
C PHE A 21 -20.67 -15.15 12.94
N ASN A 22 -21.63 -14.99 12.03
CA ASN A 22 -22.32 -16.12 11.43
C ASN A 22 -22.16 -16.13 9.90
N ILE A 23 -21.41 -17.12 9.40
CA ILE A 23 -21.14 -17.29 7.98
C ILE A 23 -22.42 -17.49 7.14
N ASP A 24 -23.46 -18.08 7.71
CA ASP A 24 -24.73 -18.27 7.03
C ASP A 24 -25.48 -16.94 6.88
N ASN A 25 -25.40 -16.05 7.88
CA ASN A 25 -25.95 -14.70 7.79
C ASN A 25 -25.22 -13.89 6.71
N LEU A 26 -23.89 -13.94 6.72
CA LEU A 26 -23.05 -13.28 5.71
C LEU A 26 -23.40 -13.73 4.28
N ALA A 27 -23.58 -15.03 4.08
CA ALA A 27 -23.95 -15.58 2.77
C ALA A 27 -25.35 -15.14 2.31
N ASN A 28 -26.29 -14.96 3.24
CA ASN A 28 -27.65 -14.48 2.94
C ASN A 28 -27.68 -12.97 2.65
N ASN A 29 -26.73 -12.20 3.18
CA ASN A 29 -26.59 -10.76 2.95
C ASN A 29 -25.67 -10.44 1.75
N CYS A 30 -25.80 -11.23 0.67
CA CYS A 30 -25.08 -10.99 -0.58
C CYS A 30 -25.78 -9.91 -1.40
N LEU A 31 -25.13 -8.76 -1.57
CA LEU A 31 -25.55 -7.70 -2.48
C LEU A 31 -24.91 -7.93 -3.84
N MET A 32 -25.72 -7.98 -4.89
CA MET A 32 -25.26 -8.18 -6.26
C MET A 32 -25.45 -6.90 -7.06
N ILE A 33 -24.36 -6.36 -7.60
CA ILE A 33 -24.36 -5.23 -8.52
C ILE A 33 -24.03 -5.76 -9.91
N GLU A 34 -24.95 -5.57 -10.87
CA GLU A 34 -24.70 -5.92 -12.26
C GLU A 34 -23.69 -4.94 -12.89
N LEU A 35 -22.70 -5.48 -13.58
CA LEU A 35 -21.64 -4.72 -14.24
C LEU A 35 -21.81 -4.77 -15.76
N ASP A 36 -21.78 -3.61 -16.40
CA ASP A 36 -21.76 -3.47 -17.86
C ASP A 36 -20.34 -3.54 -18.46
N PHE A 37 -19.30 -3.67 -17.62
CA PHE A 37 -17.88 -3.78 -17.99
C PHE A 37 -17.20 -5.04 -17.43
N VAL A 38 -16.00 -5.39 -17.91
CA VAL A 38 -15.15 -6.43 -17.30
C VAL A 38 -14.30 -5.80 -16.19
N PRO A 39 -14.34 -6.30 -14.95
CA PRO A 39 -13.50 -5.78 -13.87
C PRO A 39 -12.03 -6.22 -14.01
N TYR A 40 -11.09 -5.30 -13.73
CA TYR A 40 -9.65 -5.54 -13.81
C TYR A 40 -8.93 -5.42 -12.46
N PHE A 41 -9.26 -4.41 -11.67
CA PHE A 41 -8.62 -4.16 -10.38
C PHE A 41 -9.63 -3.67 -9.34
N LEU A 42 -9.58 -4.26 -8.15
CA LEU A 42 -10.37 -3.87 -6.99
C LEU A 42 -9.45 -3.21 -5.96
N TYR A 43 -9.82 -2.01 -5.51
CA TYR A 43 -9.13 -1.27 -4.47
C TYR A 43 -10.15 -0.69 -3.48
N HIS A 44 -9.71 -0.26 -2.32
CA HIS A 44 -10.55 0.53 -1.42
C HIS A 44 -9.72 1.59 -0.72
N THR A 45 -10.37 2.69 -0.36
CA THR A 45 -9.77 3.73 0.46
C THR A 45 -10.81 4.33 1.38
N PHE A 46 -10.38 5.19 2.30
CA PHE A 46 -11.25 5.87 3.22
C PHE A 46 -11.59 7.28 2.74
N LEU A 47 -12.88 7.61 2.71
CA LEU A 47 -13.35 8.97 2.43
C LEU A 47 -13.47 9.72 3.75
N LEU A 48 -12.44 10.51 4.07
CA LEU A 48 -12.31 11.23 5.34
C LEU A 48 -13.45 12.21 5.61
N SER A 49 -14.02 12.83 4.58
CA SER A 49 -15.13 13.80 4.74
C SER A 49 -16.44 13.18 5.22
N GLN A 50 -16.64 11.88 4.94
CA GLN A 50 -17.87 11.14 5.27
C GLN A 50 -17.61 9.98 6.23
N ASN A 51 -16.37 9.77 6.64
CA ASN A 51 -15.93 8.69 7.52
C ASN A 51 -16.42 7.30 7.05
N GLN A 52 -16.27 7.02 5.75
CA GLN A 52 -16.75 5.78 5.13
C GLN A 52 -15.72 5.18 4.18
N VAL A 53 -15.81 3.87 3.95
CA VAL A 53 -15.00 3.16 2.96
C VAL A 53 -15.61 3.38 1.57
N VAL A 54 -14.75 3.63 0.58
CA VAL A 54 -15.11 3.69 -0.84
C VAL A 54 -14.36 2.59 -1.57
N TRP A 55 -15.08 1.80 -2.33
CA TRP A 55 -14.53 0.73 -3.15
C TRP A 55 -14.35 1.22 -4.58
N PHE A 56 -13.17 0.98 -5.15
CA PHE A 56 -12.88 1.28 -6.55
C PHE A 56 -12.79 0.00 -7.37
N LEU A 57 -13.47 0.00 -8.51
CA LEU A 57 -13.41 -1.08 -9.48
C LEU A 57 -13.00 -0.52 -10.84
N SER A 58 -11.83 -0.90 -11.33
CA SER A 58 -11.41 -0.55 -12.69
C SER A 58 -12.09 -1.45 -13.71
N GLY A 59 -12.59 -0.85 -14.80
CA GLY A 59 -13.32 -1.53 -15.86
C GLY A 59 -12.62 -1.54 -17.22
N SER A 60 -13.03 -2.48 -18.07
CA SER A 60 -12.66 -2.55 -19.50
C SER A 60 -13.06 -1.31 -20.31
N ASP A 61 -13.91 -0.44 -19.77
CA ASP A 61 -14.33 0.81 -20.38
C ASP A 61 -13.36 1.98 -20.09
N SER A 62 -12.18 1.68 -19.53
CA SER A 62 -11.16 2.64 -19.13
C SER A 62 -11.68 3.66 -18.11
N LYS A 63 -12.49 3.20 -17.16
CA LYS A 63 -12.93 4.00 -16.00
C LYS A 63 -12.60 3.31 -14.69
N ILE A 64 -12.68 4.11 -13.63
CA ILE A 64 -12.68 3.65 -12.24
C ILE A 64 -14.08 3.96 -11.71
N HIS A 65 -14.82 2.92 -11.32
CA HIS A 65 -16.13 3.02 -10.71
C HIS A 65 -15.98 3.07 -9.19
N ALA A 66 -16.65 4.00 -8.52
CA ALA A 66 -16.60 4.15 -7.08
C ALA A 66 -17.92 3.69 -6.45
N TYR A 67 -17.86 2.78 -5.48
CA TYR A 67 -19.02 2.26 -4.76
C TYR A 67 -18.92 2.59 -3.28
N THR A 68 -20.03 3.08 -2.72
CA THR A 68 -20.15 3.39 -1.29
C THR A 68 -21.36 2.67 -0.70
N GLU A 69 -21.31 2.43 0.60
CA GLU A 69 -22.43 1.84 1.31
C GLU A 69 -23.43 2.92 1.72
N ASP A 70 -24.70 2.71 1.38
CA ASP A 70 -25.80 3.38 2.06
C ASP A 70 -26.17 2.59 3.31
N VAL A 71 -25.66 3.05 4.45
CA VAL A 71 -25.87 2.45 5.77
C VAL A 71 -27.37 2.34 6.12
N SER A 72 -28.22 3.24 5.60
CA SER A 72 -29.65 3.23 5.92
C SER A 72 -30.42 2.10 5.25
N THR A 73 -29.95 1.67 4.08
CA THR A 73 -30.60 0.61 3.29
C THR A 73 -29.78 -0.67 3.25
N HIS A 74 -28.56 -0.67 3.80
CA HIS A 74 -27.56 -1.72 3.64
C HIS A 74 -27.41 -2.12 2.17
N THR A 75 -27.27 -1.12 1.30
CA THR A 75 -27.04 -1.33 -0.13
C THR A 75 -25.79 -0.59 -0.57
N TYR A 76 -25.17 -1.06 -1.65
CA TYR A 76 -24.08 -0.34 -2.29
C TYR A 76 -24.59 0.32 -3.55
N HIS A 77 -24.18 1.56 -3.78
CA HIS A 77 -24.50 2.31 -4.97
C HIS A 77 -23.24 2.92 -5.57
N GLU A 78 -23.26 3.13 -6.88
CA GLU A 78 -22.19 3.82 -7.57
C GLU A 78 -22.30 5.33 -7.31
N THR A 79 -21.18 5.93 -6.91
CA THR A 79 -21.03 7.37 -6.67
C THR A 79 -20.20 8.01 -7.75
N ASP A 80 -20.46 9.27 -8.07
CA ASP A 80 -19.63 10.02 -9.02
C ASP A 80 -18.24 10.25 -8.44
N ILE A 81 -17.24 9.59 -9.03
CA ILE A 81 -15.85 9.67 -8.61
C ILE A 81 -15.30 11.10 -8.68
N ALA A 82 -15.84 11.95 -9.55
CA ALA A 82 -15.40 13.35 -9.69
C ALA A 82 -15.72 14.20 -8.46
N GLU A 83 -16.71 13.81 -7.64
CA GLU A 83 -17.11 14.57 -6.45
C GLU A 83 -16.07 14.48 -5.32
N HIS A 84 -15.34 13.36 -5.22
CA HIS A 84 -14.42 13.09 -4.11
C HIS A 84 -12.99 12.75 -4.53
N PHE A 85 -12.79 12.31 -5.78
CA PHE A 85 -11.52 11.84 -6.34
C PHE A 85 -11.30 12.39 -7.76
N PRO A 86 -11.14 13.72 -7.91
CA PRO A 86 -10.95 14.37 -9.21
C PRO A 86 -9.71 13.84 -9.96
N GLU A 87 -8.72 13.33 -9.25
CA GLU A 87 -7.52 12.74 -9.83
C GLU A 87 -7.75 11.38 -10.51
N LEU A 88 -8.82 10.67 -10.17
CA LEU A 88 -9.15 9.35 -10.72
C LEU A 88 -10.07 9.43 -11.93
N VAL A 89 -10.54 10.64 -12.27
CA VAL A 89 -11.39 10.87 -13.43
C VAL A 89 -10.62 10.63 -14.73
N SER A 90 -11.23 9.90 -15.66
CA SER A 90 -10.74 9.65 -17.03
C SER A 90 -9.26 9.21 -17.08
N PRO A 91 -8.92 8.00 -16.59
CA PRO A 91 -7.58 7.46 -16.78
C PRO A 91 -7.28 7.31 -18.29
N SER A 92 -5.99 7.27 -18.63
CA SER A 92 -5.48 7.13 -19.99
C SER A 92 -5.88 5.81 -20.66
N SER A 93 -5.97 4.74 -19.87
CA SER A 93 -6.36 3.40 -20.29
C SER A 93 -6.94 2.60 -19.11
N ILE A 94 -7.11 1.29 -19.28
CA ILE A 94 -7.53 0.36 -18.22
C ILE A 94 -6.52 0.42 -17.07
N VAL A 95 -7.02 0.65 -15.86
CA VAL A 95 -6.19 0.78 -14.66
C VAL A 95 -5.95 -0.59 -14.05
N LEU A 96 -4.69 -1.00 -14.02
CA LEU A 96 -4.27 -2.31 -13.52
C LEU A 96 -3.92 -2.28 -12.04
N TRP A 97 -3.52 -1.12 -11.51
CA TRP A 97 -3.20 -0.93 -10.10
C TRP A 97 -3.47 0.49 -9.64
N ILE A 98 -3.86 0.62 -8.37
CA ILE A 98 -4.10 1.88 -7.66
C ILE A 98 -3.40 1.77 -6.30
N ASP A 99 -2.76 2.85 -5.85
CA ASP A 99 -2.28 3.02 -4.49
C ASP A 99 -2.53 4.47 -4.03
N ILE A 100 -3.10 4.65 -2.84
CA ILE A 100 -3.57 5.94 -2.33
C ILE A 100 -3.20 6.09 -0.86
N TRP A 101 -2.44 7.13 -0.55
CA TRP A 101 -2.02 7.47 0.81
C TRP A 101 -2.60 8.83 1.22
N HIS A 102 -3.09 8.91 2.46
CA HIS A 102 -3.44 10.18 3.11
C HIS A 102 -2.23 10.67 3.89
N ILE A 103 -1.79 11.89 3.61
CA ILE A 103 -0.51 12.45 4.07
C ILE A 103 -0.74 13.82 4.72
N HIS A 104 0.25 14.33 5.44
CA HIS A 104 0.18 15.62 6.14
C HIS A 104 -1.06 15.71 7.04
N GLN A 105 -1.17 14.80 8.02
CA GLN A 105 -2.31 14.75 8.95
C GLN A 105 -3.66 14.68 8.25
N ASN A 106 -3.76 13.88 7.18
CA ASN A 106 -5.00 13.68 6.41
C ASN A 106 -5.54 14.94 5.71
N THR A 107 -4.68 15.93 5.43
CA THR A 107 -5.06 17.14 4.66
C THR A 107 -4.80 16.98 3.17
N ARG A 108 -3.87 16.10 2.79
CA ARG A 108 -3.49 15.82 1.41
C ARG A 108 -3.63 14.34 1.09
N ARG A 109 -3.89 14.05 -0.18
CA ARG A 109 -3.99 12.70 -0.71
C ARG A 109 -3.01 12.53 -1.87
N LEU A 110 -2.16 11.52 -1.78
CA LEU A 110 -1.26 11.10 -2.84
C LEU A 110 -1.83 9.84 -3.48
N SER A 111 -2.21 9.95 -4.75
CA SER A 111 -2.84 8.86 -5.50
C SER A 111 -1.96 8.49 -6.69
N VAL A 112 -1.71 7.20 -6.88
CA VAL A 112 -0.95 6.66 -7.99
C VAL A 112 -1.80 5.63 -8.72
N ILE A 113 -1.87 5.75 -10.04
CA ILE A 113 -2.49 4.75 -10.90
C ILE A 113 -1.48 4.24 -11.93
N GLY A 114 -1.53 2.94 -12.20
CA GLY A 114 -0.77 2.28 -13.25
C GLY A 114 -1.69 1.63 -14.26
N CYS A 115 -1.47 1.91 -15.54
CA CYS A 115 -2.37 1.53 -16.63
C CYS A 115 -1.80 0.41 -17.52
N GLU A 116 -2.67 -0.23 -18.30
CA GLU A 116 -2.28 -1.24 -19.30
C GLU A 116 -1.44 -0.65 -20.44
N ASP A 117 -1.68 0.61 -20.80
CA ASP A 117 -0.97 1.36 -21.85
C ASP A 117 0.39 1.92 -21.39
N TRP A 118 0.90 1.41 -20.27
CA TRP A 118 2.23 1.70 -19.72
C TRP A 118 2.32 3.05 -19.03
N SER A 119 1.24 3.83 -19.02
CA SER A 119 1.22 5.10 -18.32
C SER A 119 1.07 4.92 -16.81
N VAL A 120 1.77 5.76 -16.07
CA VAL A 120 1.67 5.94 -14.63
C VAL A 120 1.33 7.39 -14.36
N LYS A 121 0.26 7.62 -13.59
CA LYS A 121 -0.15 8.96 -13.17
C LYS A 121 -0.06 9.05 -11.67
N ILE A 122 0.73 10.01 -11.20
CA ILE A 122 0.89 10.39 -9.80
C ILE A 122 0.15 11.71 -9.61
N SER A 123 -0.74 11.79 -8.64
CA SER A 123 -1.53 12.98 -8.36
C SER A 123 -1.48 13.32 -6.88
N LEU A 124 -1.22 14.58 -6.59
CA LEU A 124 -1.30 15.14 -5.25
C LEU A 124 -2.53 16.04 -5.17
N VAL A 125 -3.39 15.76 -4.20
CA VAL A 125 -4.70 16.42 -4.04
C VAL A 125 -4.80 17.00 -2.64
N GLU A 126 -5.40 18.19 -2.55
CA GLU A 126 -5.81 18.77 -1.27
C GLU A 126 -7.25 18.35 -0.96
N ILE A 127 -7.45 17.74 0.21
CA ILE A 127 -8.70 17.03 0.54
C ILE A 127 -9.83 18.01 0.85
N GLU A 128 -9.56 19.07 1.61
CA GLU A 128 -10.58 20.05 2.00
C GLU A 128 -11.17 20.80 0.80
N SER A 129 -10.30 21.21 -0.13
CA SER A 129 -10.71 21.94 -1.34
C SER A 129 -11.09 21.00 -2.48
N ASN A 130 -10.77 19.71 -2.37
CA ASN A 130 -10.88 18.70 -3.41
C ASN A 130 -10.24 19.16 -4.73
N THR A 131 -9.02 19.73 -4.64
CA THR A 131 -8.30 20.27 -5.80
C THR A 131 -6.99 19.55 -6.06
N LEU A 132 -6.67 19.39 -7.36
CA LEU A 132 -5.39 18.86 -7.82
C LEU A 132 -4.29 19.89 -7.58
N LEU A 133 -3.36 19.60 -6.66
CA LEU A 133 -2.18 20.42 -6.41
C LEU A 133 -1.11 20.19 -7.49
N SER A 134 -0.83 18.91 -7.76
CA SER A 134 0.19 18.50 -8.72
C SER A 134 -0.21 17.20 -9.42
N VAL A 135 0.17 17.07 -10.70
CA VAL A 135 0.01 15.83 -11.46
C VAL A 135 1.30 15.58 -12.22
N TRP A 136 1.84 14.37 -12.07
CA TRP A 136 3.00 13.89 -12.82
C TRP A 136 2.62 12.64 -13.60
N ASN A 137 3.09 12.57 -14.84
CA ASN A 137 2.89 11.42 -15.70
C ASN A 137 4.24 10.81 -16.05
N TYR A 138 4.27 9.49 -16.16
CA TYR A 138 5.42 8.75 -16.60
C TYR A 138 4.99 7.59 -17.47
N ASP A 139 5.59 7.47 -18.65
CA ASP A 139 5.36 6.34 -19.54
C ASP A 139 6.47 5.32 -19.31
N CYS A 140 6.07 4.13 -18.87
CA CYS A 140 6.90 2.94 -18.87
C CYS A 140 6.94 2.33 -20.28
N ASP A 141 7.82 1.35 -20.46
CA ASP A 141 7.92 0.57 -21.70
C ASP A 141 7.21 -0.80 -21.56
N GLY A 142 6.02 -0.86 -20.95
CA GLY A 142 5.26 -2.10 -20.83
C GLY A 142 4.16 -2.07 -19.76
N PRO A 143 3.17 -2.99 -19.79
CA PRO A 143 2.02 -2.96 -18.90
C PRO A 143 2.43 -2.97 -17.44
N ILE A 144 1.82 -2.09 -16.66
CA ILE A 144 2.15 -1.93 -15.24
C ILE A 144 1.67 -3.14 -14.47
N SER A 145 2.61 -3.86 -13.84
CA SER A 145 2.31 -5.03 -13.02
C SER A 145 2.00 -4.67 -11.58
N ARG A 146 2.53 -3.55 -11.09
CA ARG A 146 2.29 -3.02 -9.73
C ARG A 146 2.80 -1.59 -9.59
N VAL A 147 2.04 -0.77 -8.87
CA VAL A 147 2.52 0.47 -8.25
C VAL A 147 2.41 0.33 -6.74
N GLN A 148 3.41 0.82 -6.00
CA GLN A 148 3.42 0.75 -4.55
C GLN A 148 4.15 1.95 -3.94
N LEU A 149 3.46 2.72 -3.13
CA LEU A 149 4.00 3.77 -2.27
C LEU A 149 4.66 3.15 -1.04
N PHE A 150 5.77 3.72 -0.60
CA PHE A 150 6.48 3.27 0.59
C PHE A 150 7.36 4.38 1.18
N TYR A 151 7.58 4.35 2.50
CA TYR A 151 8.63 5.13 3.16
C TYR A 151 9.95 4.36 3.08
N LEU A 152 11.07 5.03 2.84
CA LEU A 152 12.36 4.33 2.81
C LEU A 152 12.76 3.83 4.20
N SER A 153 12.52 4.63 5.23
CA SER A 153 12.75 4.25 6.61
C SER A 153 11.40 4.14 7.32
N ASN A 154 11.25 3.12 8.17
CA ASN A 154 10.11 2.92 9.07
C ASN A 154 10.03 3.95 10.20
N TYR A 155 10.66 5.12 10.05
CA TYR A 155 10.49 6.22 10.96
C TYR A 155 9.10 6.81 10.77
N PHE A 156 8.12 6.24 11.48
CA PHE A 156 6.84 6.88 11.67
C PHE A 156 7.09 8.25 12.31
N PRO A 157 6.63 9.36 11.70
CA PRO A 157 6.50 10.59 12.47
C PRO A 157 5.60 10.26 13.68
N PRO A 158 6.03 10.58 14.91
CA PRO A 158 5.18 10.37 16.06
C PRO A 158 3.88 11.17 15.87
N ASP A 159 2.78 10.54 16.24
CA ASP A 159 1.45 11.11 16.47
C ASP A 159 0.43 11.01 15.32
N ALA A 160 -0.04 9.78 15.08
CA ALA A 160 -1.40 9.50 14.63
C ALA A 160 -1.94 8.31 15.44
N GLU A 161 -2.17 8.52 16.74
CA GLU A 161 -3.11 7.81 17.64
C GLU A 161 -2.72 8.10 19.10
N ASP A 162 -3.40 9.07 19.71
CA ASP A 162 -4.02 8.97 21.05
C ASP A 162 -4.37 10.38 21.58
N SER A 163 -5.55 10.85 21.16
CA SER A 163 -6.24 11.94 21.84
C SER A 163 -6.90 11.43 23.12
N SER A 164 -6.12 11.14 24.17
CA SER A 164 -6.59 11.09 25.55
C SER A 164 -5.44 10.91 26.54
N GLU A 165 -4.99 12.01 27.14
CA GLU A 165 -5.09 12.27 28.58
C GLU A 165 -4.14 13.41 28.98
N ASN A 166 -4.69 14.34 29.74
CA ASN A 166 -4.03 15.53 30.25
C ASN A 166 -2.80 15.20 31.10
N CYS A 167 -1.68 15.84 30.82
CA CYS A 167 -0.75 16.23 31.88
C CYS A 167 -0.12 17.59 31.54
N GLU A 168 -0.68 18.63 32.16
CA GLU A 168 -0.10 19.96 32.23
C GLU A 168 1.21 19.89 33.01
N THR A 169 2.33 20.16 32.35
CA THR A 169 3.50 20.74 33.01
C THR A 169 4.04 21.85 32.13
N GLU A 170 3.86 23.07 32.62
CA GLU A 170 4.44 24.30 32.10
C GLU A 170 5.97 24.19 32.17
N ASP A 171 6.65 24.32 31.03
CA ASP A 171 8.02 24.83 31.03
C ASP A 171 8.25 25.66 29.76
N GLU A 172 8.47 26.96 29.99
CA GLU A 172 8.71 27.97 28.98
C GLU A 172 10.14 27.84 28.43
N GLY A 173 10.27 27.34 27.19
CA GLY A 173 11.55 27.28 26.49
C GLY A 173 11.39 27.22 24.98
N GLU A 174 11.67 28.35 24.31
CA GLU A 174 11.97 28.51 22.88
C GLU A 174 11.12 27.69 21.88
N LYS A 175 10.00 28.28 21.43
CA LYS A 175 9.31 27.91 20.19
C LYS A 175 10.25 28.11 18.99
N LYS A 176 11.10 27.12 18.71
CA LYS A 176 11.55 26.84 17.35
C LYS A 176 10.34 26.33 16.60
N SER A 177 9.92 27.06 15.57
CA SER A 177 8.97 26.60 14.56
C SER A 177 9.40 25.20 14.12
N LYS A 178 8.64 24.18 14.52
CA LYS A 178 8.75 22.84 13.95
C LYS A 178 8.44 23.00 12.46
N GLU A 179 9.46 23.02 11.62
CA GLU A 179 9.29 22.71 10.21
C GLU A 179 8.70 21.30 10.19
N GLU A 180 7.44 21.20 9.76
CA GLU A 180 6.76 19.92 9.51
C GLU A 180 7.68 19.12 8.57
N GLY A 181 8.25 18.02 9.08
CA GLY A 181 9.20 17.22 8.32
C GLY A 181 8.52 16.72 7.05
N GLU A 182 9.07 17.08 5.89
CA GLU A 182 8.56 16.61 4.61
C GLU A 182 8.57 15.08 4.59
N GLU A 183 7.39 14.50 4.36
CA GLU A 183 7.25 13.04 4.27
C GLU A 183 7.99 12.53 3.03
N ASN A 184 9.10 11.81 3.25
CA ASN A 184 9.92 11.20 2.20
C ASN A 184 9.25 9.93 1.65
N ILE A 185 8.17 10.14 0.89
CA ILE A 185 7.42 9.08 0.25
C ILE A 185 8.08 8.73 -1.08
N ASN A 186 8.28 7.44 -1.31
CA ASN A 186 8.83 6.90 -2.54
C ASN A 186 7.77 6.05 -3.25
N LEU A 187 7.98 5.81 -4.54
CA LEU A 187 7.09 5.02 -5.37
C LEU A 187 7.88 3.96 -6.12
N LEU A 188 7.52 2.70 -5.94
CA LEU A 188 7.96 1.59 -6.78
C LEU A 188 6.96 1.40 -7.92
N VAL A 189 7.44 1.40 -9.15
CA VAL A 189 6.69 1.01 -10.35
C VAL A 189 7.36 -0.20 -10.97
N THR A 190 6.57 -1.25 -11.18
CA THR A 190 7.02 -2.47 -11.86
C THR A 190 6.24 -2.65 -13.16
N SER A 191 6.92 -3.19 -14.17
CA SER A 191 6.35 -3.51 -15.48
C SER A 191 6.58 -4.99 -15.78
N THR A 192 5.67 -5.58 -16.55
CA THR A 192 5.75 -6.99 -16.98
C THR A 192 6.83 -7.26 -18.03
N ILE A 193 7.30 -6.25 -18.74
CA ILE A 193 8.26 -6.42 -19.86
C ILE A 193 9.62 -5.81 -19.53
N ASN A 194 9.62 -4.72 -18.79
CA ASN A 194 10.79 -3.86 -18.66
C ASN A 194 11.23 -3.64 -17.22
N GLN A 195 12.37 -2.98 -17.08
CA GLN A 195 13.03 -2.74 -15.80
C GLN A 195 12.11 -1.96 -14.85
N SER A 196 12.07 -2.41 -13.59
CA SER A 196 11.35 -1.71 -12.53
C SER A 196 12.07 -0.41 -12.14
N VAL A 197 11.30 0.61 -11.80
CA VAL A 197 11.80 1.94 -11.47
C VAL A 197 11.27 2.38 -10.10
N VAL A 198 12.13 3.04 -9.34
CA VAL A 198 11.80 3.65 -8.06
C VAL A 198 11.92 5.16 -8.20
N PHE A 199 10.85 5.88 -7.87
CA PHE A 199 10.85 7.33 -7.76
C PHE A 199 11.03 7.71 -6.31
N MET A 200 11.98 8.59 -6.04
CA MET A 200 12.28 9.04 -4.69
C MET A 200 11.61 10.39 -4.44
N ASN A 201 11.10 10.60 -3.21
CA ASN A 201 10.47 11.84 -2.76
C ASN A 201 9.39 12.36 -3.74
N VAL A 202 8.40 11.53 -4.04
CA VAL A 202 7.41 11.81 -5.10
C VAL A 202 6.54 13.03 -4.81
N THR A 203 6.40 13.44 -3.56
CA THR A 203 5.67 14.64 -3.15
C THR A 203 6.34 15.93 -3.63
N THR A 204 7.68 15.98 -3.64
CA THR A 204 8.47 17.16 -4.01
C THR A 204 9.07 17.04 -5.41
N SER A 205 9.62 15.88 -5.74
CA SER A 205 10.36 15.63 -6.98
C SER A 205 9.49 15.03 -8.11
N GLY A 206 8.29 14.54 -7.78
CA GLY A 206 7.39 13.88 -8.74
C GLY A 206 8.07 12.69 -9.41
N THR A 207 8.34 12.82 -10.71
CA THR A 207 9.00 11.78 -11.54
C THR A 207 10.48 12.07 -11.85
N SER A 208 11.04 13.12 -11.26
CA SER A 208 12.37 13.63 -11.62
C SER A 208 13.52 12.79 -11.04
N GLU A 209 13.42 12.44 -9.75
CA GLU A 209 14.41 11.62 -9.06
C GLU A 209 14.01 10.14 -9.20
N ARG A 210 14.66 9.42 -10.13
CA ARG A 210 14.31 8.04 -10.47
C ARG A 210 15.53 7.12 -10.53
N HIS A 211 15.35 5.91 -10.05
CA HIS A 211 16.37 4.86 -10.00
C HIS A 211 15.83 3.58 -10.63
N PHE A 212 16.54 3.07 -11.63
CA PHE A 212 16.21 1.78 -12.22
C PHE A 212 16.82 0.64 -11.41
N LEU A 213 16.01 -0.38 -11.07
CA LEU A 213 16.47 -1.51 -10.28
C LEU A 213 17.33 -2.45 -11.14
N PRO A 214 18.63 -2.63 -10.85
CA PRO A 214 19.55 -3.34 -11.73
C PRO A 214 19.27 -4.84 -11.73
N TYR A 215 18.78 -5.38 -12.84
CA TYR A 215 18.60 -6.82 -13.01
C TYR A 215 19.37 -7.34 -14.22
N LYS A 216 19.95 -8.54 -14.07
CA LYS A 216 20.84 -9.13 -15.09
C LYS A 216 20.09 -9.77 -16.25
N ASP A 217 18.83 -10.15 -16.08
CA ASP A 217 18.05 -10.85 -17.10
C ASP A 217 16.92 -9.98 -17.66
N SER A 218 17.09 -9.48 -18.87
CA SER A 218 16.25 -8.43 -19.46
C SER A 218 14.90 -8.91 -20.00
N TYR A 219 14.53 -10.18 -19.78
CA TYR A 219 13.34 -10.80 -20.40
C TYR A 219 12.38 -11.46 -19.41
N ASP A 220 12.59 -11.25 -18.11
CA ASP A 220 11.73 -11.82 -17.08
C ASP A 220 10.57 -10.88 -16.73
N ALA A 221 9.39 -11.46 -16.54
CA ALA A 221 8.19 -10.71 -16.22
C ALA A 221 8.04 -10.56 -14.71
N ILE A 222 8.07 -9.34 -14.21
CA ILE A 222 7.74 -9.05 -12.82
C ILE A 222 6.23 -9.09 -12.66
N LEU A 223 5.76 -9.91 -11.72
CA LEU A 223 4.32 -10.13 -11.49
C LEU A 223 3.85 -9.53 -10.17
N SER A 224 4.75 -9.44 -9.19
CA SER A 224 4.44 -8.89 -7.88
C SER A 224 5.67 -8.23 -7.28
N SER A 225 5.44 -7.36 -6.31
CA SER A 225 6.48 -6.73 -5.51
C SER A 225 6.02 -6.60 -4.08
N VAL A 226 6.95 -6.36 -3.16
CA VAL A 226 6.64 -5.92 -1.81
C VAL A 226 7.81 -5.08 -1.31
N CYS A 227 7.51 -3.95 -0.69
CA CYS A 227 8.46 -3.21 0.12
C CYS A 227 8.35 -3.72 1.56
N ALA A 228 9.45 -4.26 2.10
CA ALA A 228 9.51 -4.83 3.43
C ALA A 228 10.91 -4.63 4.04
N ASP A 229 10.97 -4.36 5.35
CA ASP A 229 12.21 -4.44 6.15
C ASP A 229 12.49 -5.91 6.49
N ILE A 230 13.33 -6.55 5.69
CA ILE A 230 13.62 -7.99 5.73
C ILE A 230 14.88 -8.29 6.55
N ASP A 231 15.77 -7.32 6.72
CA ASP A 231 16.95 -7.50 7.57
C ASP A 231 16.82 -6.84 8.96
N LEU A 232 15.64 -6.30 9.27
CA LEU A 232 15.24 -5.72 10.54
C LEU A 232 16.20 -4.59 10.96
N ASP A 233 16.48 -3.69 10.03
CA ASP A 233 17.32 -2.51 10.28
C ASP A 233 16.55 -1.17 10.24
N GLY A 234 15.24 -1.24 9.98
CA GLY A 234 14.36 -0.08 9.92
C GLY A 234 14.31 0.59 8.55
N GLU A 235 15.06 0.11 7.55
CA GLU A 235 14.92 0.52 6.16
C GLU A 235 14.15 -0.53 5.35
N GLN A 236 13.41 -0.07 4.33
CA GLN A 236 12.59 -0.93 3.50
C GLN A 236 13.41 -1.45 2.32
N GLU A 237 13.54 -2.78 2.20
CA GLU A 237 14.00 -3.45 0.99
C GLU A 237 12.85 -3.61 -0.01
N ILE A 238 13.22 -3.67 -1.29
CA ILE A 238 12.28 -4.00 -2.37
C ILE A 238 12.49 -5.46 -2.76
N ILE A 239 11.44 -6.26 -2.67
CA ILE A 239 11.43 -7.63 -3.19
C ILE A 239 10.53 -7.66 -4.42
N LEU A 240 11.07 -8.17 -5.52
CA LEU A 240 10.33 -8.46 -6.75
C LEU A 240 10.11 -9.96 -6.89
N GLY A 241 8.90 -10.34 -7.28
CA GLY A 241 8.49 -11.70 -7.57
C GLY A 241 8.26 -11.85 -9.06
N ALA A 242 9.02 -12.76 -9.68
CA ALA A 242 9.05 -12.90 -11.12
C ALA A 242 8.41 -14.20 -11.64
N TYR A 243 8.04 -14.19 -12.91
CA TYR A 243 7.49 -15.36 -13.59
C TYR A 243 8.51 -16.49 -13.73
N SER A 244 9.81 -16.16 -13.83
CA SER A 244 10.94 -17.12 -13.88
C SER A 244 11.13 -17.96 -12.61
N GLN A 245 10.27 -17.83 -11.60
CA GLN A 245 10.34 -18.55 -10.33
C GLN A 245 11.48 -18.04 -9.44
N GLU A 246 11.76 -16.74 -9.50
CA GLU A 246 12.74 -16.08 -8.65
C GLU A 246 12.13 -14.96 -7.82
N LEU A 247 12.66 -14.81 -6.60
CA LEU A 247 12.54 -13.63 -5.75
C LEU A 247 13.83 -12.84 -5.87
N ILE A 248 13.73 -11.53 -6.04
CA ILE A 248 14.86 -10.63 -6.26
C ILE A 248 14.76 -9.50 -5.24
N ALA A 249 15.75 -9.37 -4.37
CA ALA A 249 15.74 -8.40 -3.29
C ALA A 249 16.76 -7.28 -3.54
N TYR A 250 16.35 -6.03 -3.29
CA TYR A 250 17.14 -4.83 -3.44
C TYR A 250 17.15 -4.02 -2.15
N LYS A 251 18.30 -3.41 -1.84
CA LYS A 251 18.47 -2.48 -0.72
C LYS A 251 19.02 -1.15 -1.23
N TYR A 252 18.64 -0.06 -0.57
CA TYR A 252 19.14 1.26 -0.90
C TYR A 252 20.43 1.56 -0.14
N ILE A 253 21.56 1.60 -0.84
CA ILE A 253 22.89 1.76 -0.25
C ILE A 253 23.61 2.90 -1.00
N ASN A 254 24.20 3.85 -0.26
CA ASN A 254 24.97 4.96 -0.84
C ASN A 254 24.23 5.71 -1.96
N SER A 255 22.95 6.01 -1.73
CA SER A 255 22.06 6.69 -2.68
C SER A 255 21.77 5.91 -3.97
N ARG A 256 21.86 4.57 -3.93
CA ARG A 256 21.57 3.69 -5.08
C ARG A 256 20.90 2.40 -4.62
N TRP A 257 20.01 1.88 -5.46
CA TRP A 257 19.46 0.55 -5.26
C TRP A 257 20.43 -0.52 -5.74
N GLU A 258 20.85 -1.40 -4.83
CA GLU A 258 21.76 -2.50 -5.10
C GLU A 258 21.04 -3.85 -4.91
N LEU A 259 21.34 -4.79 -5.80
CA LEU A 259 20.85 -6.17 -5.70
C LEU A 259 21.54 -6.86 -4.51
N ILE A 260 20.77 -7.21 -3.48
CA ILE A 260 21.30 -7.89 -2.28
C ILE A 260 21.26 -9.41 -2.40
N GLY A 261 20.33 -9.95 -3.18
CA GLY A 261 20.24 -11.39 -3.38
C GLY A 261 19.09 -11.83 -4.27
N THR A 262 19.18 -13.08 -4.72
CA THR A 262 18.09 -13.77 -5.41
C THR A 262 17.80 -15.12 -4.75
N ARG A 263 16.54 -15.55 -4.82
CA ARG A 263 16.12 -16.84 -4.29
C ARG A 263 15.14 -17.52 -5.26
N GLY A 264 15.50 -18.71 -5.71
CA GLY A 264 14.60 -19.56 -6.48
C GLY A 264 13.44 -20.09 -5.64
N VAL A 265 12.25 -20.13 -6.22
CA VAL A 265 11.03 -20.71 -5.66
C VAL A 265 10.50 -21.83 -6.56
N SER A 266 9.50 -22.59 -6.09
CA SER A 266 9.04 -23.80 -6.78
C SER A 266 8.20 -23.56 -8.04
N SER A 267 7.73 -22.33 -8.26
CA SER A 267 6.88 -21.91 -9.38
C SER A 267 6.77 -20.38 -9.45
N SER A 268 6.14 -19.85 -10.50
CA SER A 268 6.01 -18.41 -10.76
C SER A 268 5.35 -17.70 -9.59
N VAL A 269 5.92 -16.55 -9.19
CA VAL A 269 5.46 -15.77 -8.04
C VAL A 269 4.28 -14.90 -8.46
N LEU A 270 3.09 -15.18 -7.95
CA LEU A 270 1.87 -14.47 -8.32
C LEU A 270 1.60 -13.27 -7.41
N CYS A 271 1.87 -13.42 -6.11
CA CYS A 271 1.59 -12.39 -5.12
C CYS A 271 2.55 -12.55 -3.93
N MET A 272 2.83 -11.44 -3.25
CA MET A 272 3.62 -11.39 -2.03
C MET A 272 3.00 -10.43 -1.03
N ALA A 273 3.16 -10.76 0.25
CA ALA A 273 2.76 -9.93 1.38
C ALA A 273 3.77 -10.05 2.53
N HIS A 274 3.92 -8.99 3.33
CA HIS A 274 4.77 -8.97 4.51
C HIS A 274 3.88 -8.77 5.76
N LEU A 275 3.61 -9.86 6.47
CA LEU A 275 2.53 -9.96 7.46
C LEU A 275 3.01 -10.70 8.70
N ASP A 276 2.58 -10.27 9.89
CA ASP A 276 2.80 -10.99 11.14
C ASP A 276 1.74 -12.11 11.26
N LEU A 277 2.09 -13.32 10.83
CA LEU A 277 1.19 -14.47 10.87
C LEU A 277 1.20 -15.17 12.23
N SER A 278 2.30 -15.08 12.96
CA SER A 278 2.48 -15.68 14.29
C SER A 278 1.90 -14.82 15.41
N GLN A 279 1.61 -13.54 15.14
CA GLN A 279 1.21 -12.51 16.10
C GLN A 279 2.27 -12.28 17.18
N ASP A 280 3.56 -12.41 16.84
CA ASP A 280 4.69 -12.18 17.73
C ASP A 280 5.37 -10.81 17.54
N GLY A 281 4.87 -10.01 16.59
CA GLY A 281 5.39 -8.70 16.22
C GLY A 281 6.45 -8.74 15.11
N VAL A 282 6.94 -9.91 14.73
CA VAL A 282 7.88 -10.09 13.61
C VAL A 282 7.11 -10.52 12.38
N ARG A 283 7.19 -9.73 11.31
CA ARG A 283 6.46 -10.01 10.07
C ARG A 283 7.20 -11.07 9.25
N GLU A 284 6.44 -12.00 8.68
CA GLU A 284 6.91 -12.96 7.69
C GLU A 284 6.68 -12.49 6.26
N LEU A 285 7.57 -12.91 5.37
CA LEU A 285 7.35 -12.79 3.93
C LEU A 285 6.53 -14.00 3.43
N VAL A 286 5.29 -13.73 3.03
CA VAL A 286 4.38 -14.70 2.42
C VAL A 286 4.46 -14.59 0.90
N VAL A 287 4.75 -15.71 0.23
CA VAL A 287 4.92 -15.77 -1.23
C VAL A 287 3.95 -16.79 -1.81
N VAL A 288 3.00 -16.31 -2.60
CA VAL A 288 2.01 -17.13 -3.30
C VAL A 288 2.54 -17.46 -4.69
N THR A 289 2.65 -18.74 -4.98
CA THR A 289 3.08 -19.27 -6.28
C THR A 289 1.97 -20.07 -6.93
N MET A 290 2.08 -20.37 -8.24
CA MET A 290 1.11 -21.24 -8.92
C MET A 290 0.96 -22.65 -8.31
N ARG A 291 1.91 -23.10 -7.47
CA ARG A 291 1.89 -24.44 -6.85
C ARG A 291 1.55 -24.44 -5.37
N GLY A 292 1.47 -23.28 -4.73
CA GLY A 292 1.24 -23.19 -3.30
C GLY A 292 1.85 -21.94 -2.66
N ILE A 293 1.75 -21.87 -1.35
CA ILE A 293 2.17 -20.74 -0.53
C ILE A 293 3.47 -21.10 0.20
N HIS A 294 4.44 -20.19 0.16
CA HIS A 294 5.69 -20.27 0.91
C HIS A 294 5.68 -19.19 2.00
N ILE A 295 6.04 -19.55 3.21
CA ILE A 295 6.17 -18.62 4.34
C ILE A 295 7.65 -18.57 4.71
N PHE A 296 8.26 -17.40 4.55
CA PHE A 296 9.65 -17.16 4.91
C PHE A 296 9.71 -16.46 6.27
N GLN A 297 10.20 -17.20 7.26
CA GLN A 297 10.42 -16.72 8.62
C GLN A 297 11.87 -16.28 8.81
N HIS A 298 12.08 -15.26 9.64
CA HIS A 298 13.41 -14.86 10.07
C HIS A 298 14.02 -15.93 10.97
N ASP A 299 15.36 -16.01 10.99
CA ASP A 299 16.06 -16.86 11.97
C ASP A 299 15.83 -16.29 13.38
N PRO A 300 15.26 -17.06 14.32
CA PRO A 300 14.99 -16.57 15.68
C PRO A 300 16.23 -16.02 16.39
N ASN A 301 17.43 -16.52 16.07
CA ASN A 301 18.67 -16.02 16.67
C ASN A 301 18.99 -14.61 16.18
N ILE A 302 18.77 -14.33 14.89
CA ILE A 302 19.00 -13.01 14.28
C ILE A 302 18.00 -12.00 14.87
N VAL A 303 16.72 -12.40 14.96
CA VAL A 303 15.68 -11.58 15.58
C VAL A 303 16.06 -11.23 17.02
N LEU A 304 16.49 -12.21 17.82
CA LEU A 304 16.89 -11.99 19.21
C LEU A 304 18.10 -11.04 19.33
N GLU A 305 19.09 -11.17 18.46
CA GLU A 305 20.26 -10.27 18.42
C GLU A 305 19.83 -8.84 18.10
N LYS A 306 18.98 -8.64 17.09
CA LYS A 306 18.45 -7.32 16.69
C LYS A 306 17.59 -6.70 17.80
N LEU A 307 16.70 -7.47 18.43
CA LEU A 307 15.89 -7.02 19.56
C LEU A 307 16.76 -6.57 20.73
N LYS A 308 17.81 -7.33 21.08
CA LYS A 308 18.75 -6.94 22.14
C LYS A 308 19.50 -5.65 21.82
N ALA A 309 19.85 -5.43 20.55
CA ALA A 309 20.52 -4.22 20.11
C ALA A 309 19.59 -2.99 20.14
N SER A 310 18.29 -3.19 19.85
CA SER A 310 17.30 -2.12 19.84
C SER A 310 16.77 -1.76 21.24
N ILE A 311 16.77 -2.69 22.18
CA ILE A 311 16.22 -2.48 23.53
C ILE A 311 17.31 -1.94 24.46
N ASP A 312 17.15 -0.69 24.90
CA ASP A 312 17.92 -0.14 26.02
C ASP A 312 17.36 -0.67 27.34
N PHE A 313 17.84 -1.84 27.78
CA PHE A 313 17.43 -2.46 29.04
C PHE A 313 17.64 -1.56 30.26
N SER A 314 18.49 -0.54 30.19
CA SER A 314 18.72 0.40 31.29
C SER A 314 17.52 1.33 31.54
N LYS A 315 16.68 1.56 30.52
CA LYS A 315 15.44 2.34 30.64
C LYS A 315 14.24 1.50 31.13
N ILE A 316 14.25 0.19 30.86
CA ILE A 316 13.19 -0.73 31.28
C ILE A 316 13.34 -1.11 32.75
N PHE A 317 14.58 -1.27 33.22
CA PHE A 317 14.89 -1.56 34.61
C PHE A 317 15.57 -0.36 35.27
N SER A 318 14.90 0.79 35.32
CA SER A 318 15.32 1.84 36.25
C SER A 318 15.07 1.34 37.68
N ALA A 319 16.07 1.49 38.55
CA ALA A 319 16.09 0.91 39.89
C ALA A 319 15.07 1.52 40.89
N GLU A 320 14.06 2.26 40.42
CA GLU A 320 13.11 3.00 41.27
C GLU A 320 11.80 2.24 41.57
N THR A 321 11.55 1.07 40.97
CA THR A 321 10.33 0.27 41.26
C THR A 321 10.56 -0.88 42.26
N LEU A 322 11.68 -0.88 42.99
CA LEU A 322 11.95 -1.81 44.09
C LEU A 322 12.25 -1.06 45.39
N MET A 323 11.24 -0.39 45.94
CA MET A 323 11.09 -0.08 47.36
C MET A 323 9.61 -0.06 47.74
#